data_AF-A0A927RFE3-F1
#
_entry.id   AF-A0A927RFE3-F1
#
_cell.length_a   1.000
_cell.length_b   1.000
_cell.length_c   1.000
_cell.angle_alpha   90.00
_cell.angle_beta   90.00
_cell.angle_gamma   90.00
#
_symmetry.space_group_name_H-M   'P 1'
#
loop_
_entity.id
_entity.type
_entity.pdbx_description
1 polymer ?
#
loop_
_entity_poly.entity_id
_entity_poly.type
_entity_poly.pdbx_seq_one_letter_code
_entity_poly.pdbx_strand_id
1 'polypeptide(L)'
;MINACDSPYDLPLYPLLNPASCHDSVSFVVGWAAFSQRFNLGAVDKMLLDAAHDAEAIYHLLDQQQVEPFIDLNKRTKKNSETAGDIQISPEGVPICPIGKKMKPNGYDCTRNRQKWRCPLACGTKNTCEIPCSTAKYGRTYHTHNKDNLRLFPKTSRETEKWKTIYKRRTSIERSNKREKIEYHLEAGNHRSTMMWTVRLFGIMMCQHMDAWYAHRKEELAFLKSHIFPSAA
;
A
#
# COMPACT_ATOMS: atom_id res chain seq x y z
N MET A 1 -1.71 -2.50 -13.64
CA MET A 1 -0.56 -1.60 -13.86
C MET A 1 0.20 -1.45 -12.56
N ILE A 2 1.53 -1.38 -12.61
CA ILE A 2 2.40 -1.14 -11.45
C ILE A 2 2.97 0.28 -11.56
N ASN A 3 2.90 1.04 -10.46
CA ASN A 3 3.31 2.45 -10.40
C ASN A 3 4.35 2.68 -9.29
N ALA A 4 5.28 3.60 -9.52
CA ALA A 4 6.23 4.05 -8.51
C ALA A 4 5.59 5.11 -7.60
N CYS A 5 4.85 4.69 -6.58
CA CYS A 5 4.12 5.59 -5.68
C CYS A 5 5.00 6.53 -4.82
N ASP A 6 6.31 6.26 -4.72
CA ASP A 6 7.29 7.12 -4.04
C ASP A 6 7.96 8.12 -4.99
N SER A 7 7.72 8.00 -6.30
CA SER A 7 8.21 8.98 -7.27
C SER A 7 7.45 10.31 -7.10
N PRO A 8 8.14 11.47 -7.13
CA PRO A 8 7.48 12.78 -7.15
C PRO A 8 6.50 12.97 -8.32
N TYR A 9 6.61 12.14 -9.35
CA TYR A 9 5.84 12.25 -10.60
C TYR A 9 4.90 11.05 -10.86
N ASP A 10 4.67 10.19 -9.87
CA ASP A 10 3.73 9.05 -9.98
C ASP A 10 3.98 8.16 -11.22
N LEU A 11 5.25 7.76 -11.44
CA LEU A 11 5.70 7.17 -12.70
C LEU A 11 5.23 5.72 -12.93
N PRO A 12 4.63 5.41 -14.09
CA PRO A 12 4.19 4.06 -14.43
C PRO A 12 5.39 3.19 -14.73
N LEU A 13 5.41 1.97 -14.18
CA LEU A 13 6.53 1.04 -14.30
C LEU A 13 6.21 -0.11 -15.23
N TYR A 14 5.01 -0.69 -15.10
CA TYR A 14 4.65 -1.86 -15.89
C TYR A 14 3.16 -1.94 -16.20
N PRO A 15 2.79 -1.90 -17.50
CA PRO A 15 1.42 -2.14 -17.93
C PRO A 15 1.23 -3.63 -18.21
N LEU A 16 0.25 -4.24 -17.53
CA LEU A 16 -0.28 -5.54 -17.93
C LEU A 16 -1.78 -5.39 -18.16
N LEU A 17 -2.19 -5.63 -19.40
CA LEU A 17 -3.60 -5.65 -19.80
C LEU A 17 -4.14 -7.06 -19.57
N ASN A 18 -5.23 -7.15 -18.82
CA ASN A 18 -5.97 -8.39 -18.61
C ASN A 18 -7.39 -8.24 -19.15
N PRO A 19 -8.05 -9.34 -19.56
CA PRO A 19 -9.47 -9.31 -19.87
C PRO A 19 -10.29 -8.80 -18.69
N ALA A 20 -11.43 -8.16 -18.97
CA ALA A 20 -12.34 -7.67 -17.93
C ALA A 20 -12.92 -8.79 -17.04
N SER A 21 -12.88 -10.04 -17.50
CA SER A 21 -13.28 -11.22 -16.73
C SER A 21 -12.23 -11.66 -15.70
N CYS A 22 -11.01 -11.11 -15.74
CA CYS A 22 -9.95 -11.45 -14.80
C CYS A 22 -10.09 -10.60 -13.53
N HIS A 23 -10.20 -11.26 -12.37
CA HIS A 23 -10.26 -10.57 -11.09
C HIS A 23 -8.95 -9.81 -10.79
N ASP A 24 -9.05 -8.63 -10.19
CA ASP A 24 -7.90 -7.75 -9.94
C ASP A 24 -6.78 -8.41 -9.13
N SER A 25 -7.15 -9.22 -8.13
CA SER A 25 -6.17 -9.99 -7.34
C SER A 25 -5.32 -10.94 -8.19
N VAL A 26 -5.89 -11.57 -9.21
CA VAL A 26 -5.18 -12.47 -10.13
C VAL A 26 -4.33 -11.66 -11.09
N SER A 27 -4.91 -10.60 -11.66
CA SER A 27 -4.22 -9.64 -12.52
C SER A 27 -2.98 -9.04 -11.85
N PHE A 28 -3.06 -8.75 -10.55
CA PHE A 28 -1.94 -8.28 -9.75
C PHE A 28 -0.83 -9.32 -9.64
N VAL A 29 -1.15 -10.56 -9.26
CA VAL A 29 -0.13 -11.62 -9.08
C VAL A 29 0.64 -11.87 -10.38
N VAL A 30 -0.07 -11.96 -11.51
CA VAL A 30 0.56 -12.15 -12.82
C VAL A 30 1.41 -10.94 -13.20
N GLY A 31 0.87 -9.72 -13.03
CA GLY A 31 1.59 -8.48 -13.33
C GLY A 31 2.82 -8.29 -12.48
N TRP A 32 2.73 -8.61 -11.19
CA TRP A 32 3.83 -8.51 -10.25
C TRP A 32 4.92 -9.54 -10.54
N ALA A 33 4.57 -10.81 -10.77
CA ALA A 33 5.54 -11.83 -11.18
C ALA A 33 6.26 -11.44 -12.48
N ALA A 34 5.50 -10.97 -13.47
CA ALA A 34 6.02 -10.52 -14.75
C ALA A 34 6.98 -9.31 -14.62
N PHE A 35 6.67 -8.37 -13.72
CA PHE A 35 7.50 -7.21 -13.42
C PHE A 35 8.78 -7.63 -12.68
N SER A 36 8.65 -8.38 -11.59
CA SER A 36 9.78 -8.78 -10.75
C SER A 36 10.79 -9.69 -11.46
N GLN A 37 10.36 -10.45 -12.48
CA GLN A 37 11.28 -11.23 -13.33
C GLN A 37 12.05 -10.39 -14.34
N ARG A 38 11.53 -9.23 -14.75
CA ARG A 38 12.07 -8.41 -15.85
C ARG A 38 12.87 -7.21 -15.37
N PHE A 39 12.54 -6.67 -14.20
CA PHE A 39 13.09 -5.41 -13.73
C PHE A 39 13.80 -5.58 -12.38
N ASN A 40 15.07 -5.19 -12.34
CA ASN A 40 15.88 -5.09 -11.12
C ASN A 40 15.97 -3.62 -10.67
N LEU A 41 14.83 -2.92 -10.56
CA LEU A 41 14.73 -1.50 -10.18
C LEU A 41 15.15 -1.19 -8.72
N GLY A 42 15.84 -2.12 -8.05
CA GLY A 42 16.10 -2.11 -6.62
C GLY A 42 15.08 -2.94 -5.83
N ALA A 43 15.31 -3.08 -4.52
CA ALA A 43 14.41 -3.80 -3.64
C ALA A 43 13.12 -3.00 -3.43
N VAL A 44 11.98 -3.56 -3.85
CA VAL A 44 10.66 -3.01 -3.54
C VAL A 44 10.35 -3.29 -2.07
N ASP A 45 10.27 -2.24 -1.25
CA ASP A 45 10.08 -2.38 0.20
C ASP A 45 8.60 -2.51 0.59
N LYS A 46 7.69 -1.88 -0.16
CA LYS A 46 6.24 -1.82 0.18
C LYS A 46 5.38 -1.95 -1.07
N MET A 47 4.25 -2.63 -0.93
CA MET A 47 3.23 -2.74 -1.97
C MET A 47 1.89 -2.19 -1.46
N LEU A 48 1.31 -1.24 -2.20
CA LEU A 48 0.06 -0.57 -1.82
C LEU A 48 -1.06 -1.05 -2.73
N LEU A 49 -2.05 -1.76 -2.17
CA LEU A 49 -3.18 -2.31 -2.92
C LEU A 49 -4.51 -1.95 -2.24
N ASP A 50 -5.59 -1.91 -2.99
CA ASP A 50 -6.92 -1.66 -2.43
C ASP A 50 -7.55 -2.95 -1.84
N ALA A 51 -8.79 -2.80 -1.34
CA ALA A 51 -9.52 -3.91 -0.72
C ALA A 51 -9.90 -5.05 -1.70
N ALA A 52 -9.83 -4.85 -3.03
CA ALA A 52 -10.04 -5.94 -3.99
C ALA A 52 -8.89 -6.97 -3.95
N HIS A 53 -7.73 -6.55 -3.44
CA HIS A 53 -6.54 -7.37 -3.29
C HIS A 53 -6.42 -7.99 -1.88
N ASP A 54 -7.44 -7.85 -1.03
CA ASP A 54 -7.49 -8.44 0.30
C ASP A 54 -7.71 -9.96 0.24
N ALA A 55 -6.67 -10.69 -0.15
CA ALA A 55 -6.63 -12.13 -0.29
C ALA A 55 -5.38 -12.70 0.39
N GLU A 56 -5.54 -13.74 1.21
CA GLU A 56 -4.47 -14.36 2.01
C GLU A 56 -3.23 -14.74 1.19
N ALA A 57 -3.44 -15.30 0.00
CA ALA A 57 -2.35 -15.66 -0.93
C ALA A 57 -1.47 -14.46 -1.33
N ILE A 58 -2.04 -13.25 -1.46
CA ILE A 58 -1.27 -12.03 -1.78
C ILE A 58 -0.37 -11.64 -0.61
N TYR A 59 -0.85 -11.75 0.63
CA TYR A 59 -0.03 -11.45 1.81
C TYR A 59 1.15 -12.42 1.92
N HIS A 60 0.93 -13.72 1.69
CA HIS A 60 2.01 -14.72 1.68
C HIS A 60 3.04 -14.48 0.58
N LEU A 61 2.58 -14.17 -0.65
CA LEU A 61 3.47 -13.85 -1.77
C LEU A 61 4.40 -12.68 -1.44
N LEU A 62 3.85 -11.61 -0.89
CA LEU A 62 4.61 -10.41 -0.56
C LEU A 62 5.56 -10.64 0.63
N ASP A 63 5.12 -11.38 1.65
CA ASP A 63 5.96 -11.74 2.80
C ASP A 63 7.18 -12.58 2.39
N GLN A 64 6.99 -13.57 1.49
CA GLN A 64 8.09 -14.37 0.92
C GLN A 64 9.12 -13.53 0.16
N GLN A 65 8.68 -12.43 -0.44
CA GLN A 65 9.53 -11.49 -1.17
C GLN A 65 10.04 -10.35 -0.30
N GLN A 66 9.78 -10.39 1.00
CA GLN A 66 10.15 -9.34 1.97
C GLN A 66 9.56 -7.97 1.64
N VAL A 67 8.41 -7.94 0.95
CA VAL A 67 7.67 -6.73 0.60
C VAL A 67 6.56 -6.52 1.62
N GLU A 68 6.50 -5.35 2.26
CA GLU A 68 5.46 -5.07 3.25
C GLU A 68 4.11 -4.74 2.56
N PRO A 69 3.03 -5.50 2.85
CA PRO A 69 1.71 -5.25 2.26
C PRO A 69 0.96 -4.11 2.96
N PHE A 70 0.53 -3.12 2.18
CA PHE A 70 -0.38 -2.05 2.58
C PHE A 70 -1.69 -2.22 1.83
N ILE A 71 -2.55 -3.09 2.35
CA ILE A 71 -3.82 -3.49 1.72
C ILE A 71 -4.96 -3.12 2.65
N ASP A 72 -5.96 -2.41 2.13
CA ASP A 72 -7.19 -2.14 2.89
C ASP A 72 -8.01 -3.43 3.09
N LEU A 73 -8.70 -3.54 4.22
CA LEU A 73 -9.43 -4.77 4.53
C LEU A 73 -10.79 -4.76 3.85
N ASN A 74 -11.10 -5.85 3.15
CA ASN A 74 -12.45 -6.11 2.71
C ASN A 74 -13.28 -6.59 3.91
N LYS A 75 -14.30 -5.81 4.28
CA LYS A 75 -15.15 -6.07 5.46
C LYS A 75 -16.12 -7.22 5.18
N ARG A 76 -15.62 -8.45 5.24
CA ARG A 76 -16.40 -9.68 5.01
C ARG A 76 -17.25 -10.08 6.21
N THR A 77 -16.85 -9.71 7.42
CA THR A 77 -17.49 -10.15 8.66
C THR A 77 -17.43 -9.04 9.71
N LYS A 78 -18.50 -8.89 10.49
CA LYS A 78 -18.59 -7.91 11.60
C LYS A 78 -18.35 -8.55 12.98
N LYS A 79 -18.15 -9.87 13.03
CA LYS A 79 -17.97 -10.63 14.26
C LYS A 79 -16.54 -10.53 14.75
N ASN A 80 -16.38 -10.36 16.06
CA ASN A 80 -15.08 -10.47 16.71
C ASN A 80 -14.67 -11.95 16.78
N SER A 81 -13.37 -12.21 16.66
CA SER A 81 -12.81 -13.53 16.93
C SER A 81 -12.48 -13.65 18.41
N GLU A 82 -12.90 -14.75 19.02
CA GLU A 82 -12.53 -15.07 20.41
C GLU A 82 -11.08 -15.55 20.47
N THR A 83 -10.40 -15.23 21.57
CA THR A 83 -9.08 -15.79 21.88
C THR A 83 -9.20 -16.73 23.08
N ALA A 84 -8.14 -17.47 23.40
CA ALA A 84 -8.13 -18.33 24.58
C ALA A 84 -8.28 -17.58 25.92
N GLY A 85 -8.28 -16.23 25.91
CA GLY A 85 -8.51 -15.40 27.08
C GLY A 85 -9.72 -14.48 26.92
N ASP A 86 -9.84 -13.54 27.84
CA ASP A 86 -10.87 -12.49 27.92
C ASP A 86 -10.67 -11.33 26.92
N ILE A 87 -9.74 -11.46 25.97
CA ILE A 87 -9.53 -10.50 24.88
C ILE A 87 -10.20 -11.04 23.62
N GLN A 88 -10.88 -10.16 22.91
CA GLN A 88 -11.42 -10.45 21.58
C GLN A 88 -10.58 -9.75 20.51
N ILE A 89 -10.56 -10.25 19.28
CA ILE A 89 -9.94 -9.58 18.13
C ILE A 89 -11.05 -9.03 17.24
N SER A 90 -11.00 -7.74 16.93
CA SER A 90 -11.96 -7.12 16.01
C SER A 90 -11.78 -7.66 14.59
N PRO A 91 -12.77 -7.48 13.69
CA PRO A 91 -12.63 -7.82 12.27
C PRO A 91 -11.44 -7.15 11.57
N GLU A 92 -10.94 -6.05 12.14
CA GLU A 92 -9.77 -5.31 11.65
C GLU A 92 -8.43 -5.81 12.22
N GLY A 93 -8.44 -6.85 13.07
CA GLY A 93 -7.24 -7.37 13.73
C GLY A 93 -6.84 -6.58 14.98
N VAL A 94 -7.73 -5.72 15.49
CA VAL A 94 -7.45 -4.88 16.67
C VAL A 94 -7.95 -5.58 17.93
N PRO A 95 -7.11 -5.83 18.95
CA PRO A 95 -7.56 -6.39 20.21
C PRO A 95 -8.58 -5.50 20.91
N ILE A 96 -9.60 -6.11 21.47
CA ILE A 96 -10.67 -5.49 22.26
C ILE A 96 -10.54 -6.04 23.68
N CYS A 97 -10.38 -5.15 24.65
CA CYS A 97 -10.29 -5.54 26.05
C CYS A 97 -11.68 -5.88 26.63
N PRO A 98 -11.78 -6.50 27.83
CA PRO A 98 -13.05 -6.99 28.36
C PRO A 98 -14.11 -5.91 28.61
N ILE A 99 -13.70 -4.63 28.72
CA ILE A 99 -14.63 -3.48 28.81
C ILE A 99 -15.15 -3.03 27.43
N GLY A 100 -14.90 -3.80 26.37
CA GLY A 100 -15.39 -3.55 25.01
C GLY A 100 -14.67 -2.44 24.24
N LYS A 101 -13.50 -1.97 24.70
CA LYS A 101 -12.74 -0.90 24.03
C LYS A 101 -11.60 -1.46 23.18
N LYS A 102 -11.43 -0.94 21.97
CA LYS A 102 -10.28 -1.24 21.09
C LYS A 102 -8.98 -0.74 21.72
N MET A 103 -7.98 -1.61 21.75
CA MET A 103 -6.64 -1.29 22.23
C MET A 103 -5.88 -0.43 21.22
N LYS A 104 -4.93 0.37 21.71
CA LYS A 104 -4.08 1.25 20.88
C LYS A 104 -2.74 0.59 20.59
N PRO A 105 -2.17 0.77 19.38
CA PRO A 105 -0.83 0.28 19.08
C PRO A 105 0.21 1.00 19.96
N ASN A 106 1.17 0.26 20.50
CA ASN A 106 2.18 0.76 21.45
C ASN A 106 3.57 0.16 21.11
N GLY A 107 4.00 0.37 19.87
CA GLY A 107 5.29 -0.10 19.35
C GLY A 107 5.24 -1.50 18.74
N TYR A 108 6.17 -1.75 17.83
CA TYR A 108 6.38 -3.03 17.17
C TYR A 108 7.72 -3.61 17.60
N ASP A 109 7.74 -4.89 17.96
CA ASP A 109 8.94 -5.62 18.34
C ASP A 109 9.47 -6.37 17.13
N CYS A 110 10.50 -5.80 16.49
CA CYS A 110 11.14 -6.36 15.29
C CYS A 110 11.79 -7.72 15.55
N THR A 111 12.25 -8.00 16.77
CA THR A 111 12.94 -9.26 17.09
C THR A 111 11.98 -10.43 17.16
N ARG A 112 10.75 -10.19 17.63
CA ARG A 112 9.71 -11.22 17.82
C ARG A 112 8.56 -11.13 16.82
N ASN A 113 8.66 -10.22 15.85
CA ASN A 113 7.65 -9.93 14.84
C ASN A 113 6.23 -9.83 15.41
N ARG A 114 6.07 -8.96 16.42
CA ARG A 114 4.80 -8.76 17.12
C ARG A 114 4.46 -7.30 17.35
N GLN A 115 3.20 -6.98 17.19
CA GLN A 115 2.64 -5.68 17.54
C GLN A 115 2.23 -5.68 19.01
N LYS A 116 2.74 -4.72 19.78
CA LYS A 116 2.29 -4.50 21.15
C LYS A 116 1.07 -3.59 21.13
N TRP A 117 0.06 -3.97 21.88
CA TRP A 117 -1.17 -3.23 22.09
C TRP A 117 -1.28 -2.82 23.55
N ARG A 118 -1.86 -1.66 23.80
CA ARG A 118 -2.06 -1.11 25.14
C ARG A 118 -3.49 -0.63 25.32
N CYS A 119 -3.98 -0.73 26.55
CA CYS A 119 -5.28 -0.19 26.94
C CYS A 119 -5.42 1.29 26.51
N PRO A 120 -6.54 1.69 25.90
CA PRO A 120 -6.74 3.07 25.43
C PRO A 120 -6.89 4.08 26.57
N LEU A 121 -7.27 3.61 27.77
CA LEU A 121 -7.43 4.41 29.00
C LEU A 121 -6.12 4.53 29.80
N ALA A 122 -5.04 3.90 29.34
CA ALA A 122 -3.73 4.07 29.95
C ALA A 122 -3.00 5.26 29.30
N CYS A 123 -2.62 6.24 30.11
CA CYS A 123 -1.89 7.44 29.69
C CYS A 123 -0.59 7.59 30.50
N GLY A 124 0.56 7.63 29.83
CA GLY A 124 1.87 7.66 30.50
C GLY A 124 2.06 6.44 31.41
N THR A 125 2.14 6.64 32.72
CA THR A 125 2.18 5.58 33.75
C THR A 125 0.91 5.53 34.60
N LYS A 126 -0.19 6.16 34.17
CA LYS A 126 -1.48 6.12 34.86
C LYS A 126 -2.45 5.26 34.06
N ASN A 127 -3.18 4.41 34.75
CA ASN A 127 -4.23 3.59 34.17
C ASN A 127 -5.54 3.92 34.88
N THR A 128 -6.53 4.41 34.14
CA THR A 128 -7.88 4.67 34.63
C THR A 128 -8.88 3.60 34.19
N CYS A 129 -8.40 2.51 33.57
CA CYS A 129 -9.27 1.38 33.22
C CYS A 129 -9.72 0.68 34.50
N GLU A 130 -11.04 0.69 34.75
CA GLU A 130 -11.66 0.02 35.88
C GLU A 130 -11.67 -1.51 35.70
N ILE A 131 -12.01 -2.24 36.77
CA ILE A 131 -12.20 -3.69 36.74
C ILE A 131 -13.31 -4.00 35.73
N PRO A 132 -13.10 -4.96 34.79
CA PRO A 132 -12.08 -6.02 34.75
C PRO A 132 -10.75 -5.73 33.99
N CYS A 133 -10.48 -4.51 33.52
CA CYS A 133 -9.49 -4.22 32.47
C CYS A 133 -8.01 -4.07 32.92
N SER A 134 -7.66 -4.44 34.15
CA SER A 134 -6.30 -4.56 34.75
C SER A 134 -5.99 -3.50 35.79
N THR A 135 -5.44 -3.95 36.92
CA THR A 135 -4.91 -3.15 38.03
C THR A 135 -3.47 -2.65 37.79
N ALA A 136 -2.82 -3.06 36.70
CA ALA A 136 -1.44 -2.69 36.42
C ALA A 136 -1.30 -1.18 36.16
N LYS A 137 -0.27 -0.55 36.73
CA LYS A 137 0.05 0.88 36.56
C LYS A 137 0.28 1.27 35.09
N TYR A 138 0.95 0.40 34.33
CA TYR A 138 1.16 0.59 32.89
C TYR A 138 -0.12 0.32 32.07
N GLY A 139 -1.17 -0.22 32.68
CA GLY A 139 -2.35 -0.69 31.99
C GLY A 139 -2.14 -2.01 31.27
N ARG A 140 -3.25 -2.60 30.84
CA ARG A 140 -3.25 -3.88 30.15
C ARG A 140 -2.52 -3.82 28.82
N THR A 141 -1.77 -4.87 28.52
CA THR A 141 -1.08 -5.04 27.24
C THR A 141 -1.46 -6.37 26.61
N TYR A 142 -1.39 -6.42 25.27
CA TYR A 142 -1.60 -7.63 24.49
C TYR A 142 -0.66 -7.61 23.30
N HIS A 143 -0.35 -8.79 22.74
CA HIS A 143 0.54 -8.90 21.60
C HIS A 143 -0.14 -9.71 20.50
N THR A 144 -0.09 -9.21 19.27
CA THR A 144 -0.49 -9.97 18.08
C THR A 144 0.78 -10.29 17.29
N HIS A 145 0.94 -11.53 16.85
CA HIS A 145 2.09 -11.94 16.06
C HIS A 145 1.75 -11.99 14.58
N ASN A 146 2.67 -11.50 13.74
CA ASN A 146 2.47 -11.48 12.29
C ASN A 146 2.22 -12.90 11.73
N LYS A 147 2.96 -13.89 12.23
CA LYS A 147 2.84 -15.31 11.85
C LYS A 147 1.45 -15.92 12.11
N ASP A 148 0.68 -15.37 13.04
CA ASP A 148 -0.63 -15.93 13.39
C ASP A 148 -1.66 -15.56 12.30
N ASN A 149 -1.50 -14.38 11.69
CA ASN A 149 -2.34 -13.93 10.58
C ASN A 149 -1.69 -12.72 9.87
N LEU A 150 -1.04 -12.95 8.72
CA LEU A 150 -0.36 -11.88 7.96
C LEU A 150 -1.32 -10.76 7.51
N ARG A 151 -2.59 -11.12 7.24
CA ARG A 151 -3.63 -10.18 6.80
C ARG A 151 -4.05 -9.23 7.92
N LEU A 152 -4.36 -9.75 9.10
CA LEU A 152 -4.90 -9.01 10.24
C LEU A 152 -3.82 -8.37 11.10
N PHE A 153 -2.63 -8.97 11.16
CA PHE A 153 -1.54 -8.54 12.04
C PHE A 153 -0.31 -8.08 11.23
N PRO A 154 -0.46 -7.08 10.35
CA PRO A 154 0.66 -6.59 9.55
C PRO A 154 1.75 -5.96 10.43
N LYS A 155 2.97 -5.93 9.91
CA LYS A 155 4.13 -5.30 10.56
C LYS A 155 3.86 -3.84 10.93
N THR A 156 3.35 -3.05 10.00
CA THR A 156 2.81 -1.71 10.26
C THR A 156 1.30 -1.80 10.47
N SER A 157 0.84 -1.64 11.71
CA SER A 157 -0.59 -1.67 12.06
C SER A 157 -1.38 -0.55 11.37
N ARG A 158 -2.56 -0.91 10.83
CA ARG A 158 -3.50 0.01 10.13
C ARG A 158 -4.01 1.15 11.02
N GLU A 159 -4.00 0.94 12.33
CA GLU A 159 -4.40 1.95 13.32
C GLU A 159 -3.34 3.05 13.52
N THR A 160 -2.12 2.87 12.99
CA THR A 160 -1.04 3.86 13.14
C THR A 160 -1.13 4.96 12.09
N GLU A 161 -0.73 6.18 12.47
CA GLU A 161 -0.61 7.29 11.51
C GLU A 161 0.42 6.98 10.41
N LYS A 162 1.50 6.25 10.75
CA LYS A 162 2.47 5.77 9.76
C LYS A 162 1.78 4.99 8.63
N TRP A 163 0.85 4.10 8.96
CA TRP A 163 0.12 3.35 7.94
C TRP A 163 -0.70 4.26 7.05
N LYS A 164 -1.49 5.17 7.66
CA LYS A 164 -2.35 6.12 6.94
C LYS A 164 -1.55 7.03 6.01
N THR A 165 -0.39 7.54 6.47
CA THR A 165 0.49 8.40 5.66
C THR A 165 1.03 7.67 4.45
N ILE A 166 1.52 6.43 4.61
CA ILE A 166 2.02 5.63 3.50
C ILE A 166 0.87 5.29 2.55
N TYR A 167 -0.24 4.78 3.06
CA TYR A 167 -1.36 4.32 2.26
C TYR A 167 -2.04 5.44 1.45
N LYS A 168 -1.99 6.70 1.93
CA LYS A 168 -2.47 7.87 1.17
C LYS A 168 -1.83 8.00 -0.22
N ARG A 169 -0.59 7.50 -0.38
CA ARG A 169 0.13 7.50 -1.66
C ARG A 169 -0.45 6.52 -2.68
N ARG A 170 -1.34 5.59 -2.29
CA ARG A 170 -2.03 4.67 -3.23
C ARG A 170 -2.71 5.43 -4.37
N THR A 171 -3.21 6.64 -4.11
CA THR A 171 -3.84 7.51 -5.12
C THR A 171 -2.94 7.86 -6.32
N SER A 172 -1.64 7.62 -6.22
CA SER A 172 -0.67 7.73 -7.31
C SER A 172 -1.10 6.96 -8.57
N ILE A 173 -1.58 5.72 -8.42
CA ILE A 173 -2.03 4.90 -9.56
C ILE A 173 -3.23 5.52 -10.28
N GLU A 174 -4.17 6.11 -9.54
CA GLU A 174 -5.35 6.73 -10.13
C GLU A 174 -4.98 7.99 -10.93
N ARG A 175 -3.99 8.75 -10.44
CA ARG A 175 -3.44 9.89 -11.17
C ARG A 175 -2.74 9.45 -12.45
N SER A 176 -1.88 8.44 -12.39
CA SER A 176 -1.22 7.88 -13.58
C SER A 176 -2.25 7.34 -14.58
N ASN A 177 -3.21 6.52 -14.15
CA ASN A 177 -4.29 6.00 -14.99
C ASN A 177 -5.11 7.13 -15.66
N LYS A 178 -5.38 8.22 -14.93
CA LYS A 178 -6.09 9.39 -15.49
C LYS A 178 -5.27 10.01 -16.62
N ARG A 179 -3.97 10.21 -16.44
CA ARG A 179 -3.10 10.75 -17.48
C ARG A 179 -3.13 9.87 -18.72
N GLU A 180 -3.05 8.55 -18.57
CA GLU A 180 -3.08 7.62 -19.70
C GLU A 180 -4.42 7.64 -20.45
N LYS A 181 -5.52 7.49 -19.71
CA LYS A 181 -6.86 7.39 -20.29
C LYS A 181 -7.33 8.70 -20.90
N ILE A 182 -7.13 9.80 -20.18
CA ILE A 182 -7.71 11.10 -20.51
C ILE A 182 -6.71 11.99 -21.25
N GLU A 183 -5.52 12.24 -20.71
CA GLU A 183 -4.57 13.21 -21.30
C GLU A 183 -3.90 12.68 -22.57
N TYR A 184 -3.50 11.41 -22.56
CA TYR A 184 -2.91 10.76 -23.74
C TYR A 184 -3.94 10.02 -24.60
N HIS A 185 -5.22 10.15 -24.28
CA HIS A 185 -6.32 9.60 -25.06
C HIS A 185 -6.11 8.11 -25.40
N LEU A 186 -5.79 7.27 -24.40
CA LEU A 186 -5.57 5.84 -24.61
C LEU A 186 -6.69 5.25 -25.47
N GLU A 187 -7.96 5.47 -25.08
CA GLU A 187 -9.14 4.88 -25.70
C GLU A 187 -9.40 5.34 -27.16
N ALA A 188 -8.87 6.50 -27.57
CA ALA A 188 -9.00 6.98 -28.95
C ALA A 188 -8.27 6.10 -29.98
N GLY A 189 -7.41 5.17 -29.53
CA GLY A 189 -6.72 4.22 -30.42
C GLY A 189 -7.66 3.24 -31.13
N ASN A 190 -8.83 2.95 -30.57
CA ASN A 190 -9.86 2.05 -31.15
C ASN A 190 -9.29 0.73 -31.70
N HIS A 191 -8.27 0.17 -31.06
CA HIS A 191 -7.60 -1.03 -31.53
C HIS A 191 -8.44 -2.28 -31.22
N ARG A 192 -8.44 -3.26 -32.15
CA ARG A 192 -9.06 -4.57 -31.89
C ARG A 192 -8.12 -5.56 -31.21
N SER A 193 -6.80 -5.40 -31.42
CA SER A 193 -5.78 -6.31 -30.91
C SER A 193 -5.22 -5.83 -29.58
N THR A 194 -5.15 -6.74 -28.59
CA THR A 194 -4.48 -6.49 -27.31
C THR A 194 -3.01 -6.09 -27.51
N MET A 195 -2.33 -6.63 -28.52
CA MET A 195 -0.95 -6.27 -28.83
C MET A 195 -0.81 -4.77 -29.17
N MET A 196 -1.73 -4.25 -30.00
CA MET A 196 -1.72 -2.83 -30.37
C MET A 196 -2.05 -1.94 -29.17
N TRP A 197 -2.98 -2.37 -28.30
CA TRP A 197 -3.23 -1.71 -27.03
C TRP A 197 -1.99 -1.67 -26.13
N THR A 198 -1.27 -2.79 -26.03
CA THR A 198 -0.03 -2.87 -25.26
C THR A 198 1.03 -1.92 -25.80
N VAL A 199 1.29 -1.91 -27.11
CA VAL A 199 2.26 -1.00 -27.74
C VAL A 199 1.90 0.46 -27.49
N ARG A 200 0.63 0.82 -27.69
CA ARG A 200 0.13 2.18 -27.43
C ARG A 200 0.33 2.57 -25.96
N LEU A 201 -0.01 1.68 -25.03
CA LEU A 201 0.11 1.93 -23.59
C LEU A 201 1.58 2.13 -23.17
N PHE A 202 2.50 1.31 -23.68
CA PHE A 202 3.93 1.54 -23.46
C PHE A 202 4.39 2.88 -24.02
N GLY A 203 3.96 3.26 -25.23
CA GLY A 203 4.27 4.58 -25.80
C GLY A 203 3.76 5.74 -24.94
N ILE A 204 2.55 5.63 -24.42
CA ILE A 204 1.96 6.61 -23.49
C ILE A 204 2.76 6.70 -22.19
N MET A 205 3.13 5.55 -21.62
CA MET A 205 3.98 5.52 -20.42
C MET A 205 5.33 6.20 -20.69
N MET A 206 5.96 5.95 -21.85
CA MET A 206 7.20 6.64 -22.22
C MET A 206 7.00 8.17 -22.28
N CYS A 207 5.87 8.65 -22.81
CA CYS A 207 5.56 10.08 -22.78
C CYS A 207 5.40 10.61 -21.35
N GLN A 208 4.77 9.86 -20.43
CA GLN A 208 4.69 10.27 -19.02
C GLN A 208 6.06 10.40 -18.37
N HIS A 209 6.98 9.49 -18.68
CA HIS A 209 8.38 9.57 -18.23
C HIS A 209 9.09 10.79 -18.84
N MET A 210 8.88 11.08 -20.13
CA MET A 210 9.43 12.28 -20.78
C MET A 210 8.93 13.57 -20.12
N ASP A 211 7.62 13.67 -19.83
CA ASP A 211 7.05 14.83 -19.15
C ASP A 211 7.63 15.00 -17.75
N ALA A 212 7.80 13.90 -17.01
CA ALA A 212 8.43 13.92 -15.70
C ALA A 212 9.89 14.37 -15.77
N TRP A 213 10.66 13.89 -16.77
CA TRP A 213 12.03 14.34 -17.01
C TRP A 213 12.10 15.83 -17.34
N TYR A 214 11.21 16.31 -18.21
CA TYR A 214 11.13 17.73 -18.54
C TYR A 214 10.79 18.57 -17.30
N ALA A 215 9.79 18.14 -16.51
CA ALA A 215 9.42 18.83 -15.28
C ALA A 215 10.55 18.84 -14.24
N HIS A 216 11.30 17.74 -14.12
CA HIS A 216 12.41 17.60 -13.21
C HIS A 216 13.61 18.48 -13.58
N ARG A 217 13.90 18.61 -14.88
CA ARG A 217 15.04 19.38 -15.41
C ARG A 217 14.65 20.76 -15.94
N LYS A 218 13.44 21.25 -15.63
CA LYS A 218 12.91 22.48 -16.23
C LYS A 218 13.82 23.68 -16.02
N GLU A 219 14.37 23.83 -14.81
CA GLU A 219 15.28 24.93 -14.47
C GLU A 219 16.62 24.83 -15.20
N GLU A 220 17.21 23.63 -15.23
CA GLU A 220 18.44 23.34 -15.97
C GLU A 220 18.27 23.61 -17.47
N LEU A 221 17.16 23.17 -18.06
CA LEU A 221 16.82 23.41 -19.46
C LEU A 221 16.59 24.89 -19.77
N ALA A 222 15.94 25.63 -18.86
CA ALA A 222 15.75 27.08 -19.01
C ALA A 222 17.08 27.83 -18.99
N PHE A 223 18.00 27.43 -18.11
CA PHE A 223 19.37 27.93 -18.07
C PHE A 223 20.14 27.61 -19.36
N LEU A 224 20.11 26.36 -19.82
CA LEU A 224 20.80 25.96 -21.05
C LEU A 224 20.25 26.72 -22.27
N LYS A 225 18.93 26.95 -22.35
CA LYS A 225 18.32 27.69 -23.44
C LYS A 225 18.82 29.14 -23.50
N SER A 226 18.97 29.82 -22.35
CA SER A 226 19.49 31.20 -22.32
C SER A 226 20.99 31.31 -22.62
N HIS A 227 21.76 30.24 -22.39
CA HIS A 227 23.22 30.25 -22.57
C HIS A 227 23.68 29.67 -23.92
N ILE A 228 22.98 28.67 -24.46
CA ILE A 228 23.32 28.03 -25.74
C ILE A 228 22.67 28.75 -26.92
N PHE A 229 21.49 29.34 -26.73
CA PHE A 229 20.80 30.14 -27.75
C PHE A 229 20.61 31.59 -27.29
N PRO A 230 21.69 32.40 -27.18
CA PRO A 230 21.58 33.77 -26.67
C PRO A 230 20.76 34.72 -27.56
N SER A 231 20.32 34.31 -28.75
CA SER A 231 19.62 35.18 -29.70
C SER A 231 18.58 34.43 -30.54
N ALA A 232 17.38 34.28 -29.96
CA ALA A 232 16.12 34.18 -30.70
C ALA A 232 15.03 34.89 -29.88
N ALA A 233 15.33 36.13 -29.49
CA ALA A 233 14.41 37.10 -28.92
C ALA A 233 14.34 38.29 -29.88
#